data_AF-A0A9E1BG44-F1
#
_entry.id   AF-A0A9E1BG44-F1
#
_cell.length_a   1.000
_cell.length_b   1.000
_cell.length_c   1.000
_cell.angle_alpha   90.00
_cell.angle_beta   90.00
_cell.angle_gamma   90.00
#
_symmetry.space_group_name_H-M   'P 1'
#
loop_
_entity.id
_entity.type
_entity.pdbx_description
1 polymer ?
#
loop_
_entity_poly.entity_id
_entity_poly.type
_entity_poly.pdbx_seq_one_letter_code
_entity_poly.pdbx_strand_id
1 'polypeptide(L)'
;MSICIKDQIQNMNIVIGCTVGCAYCYARNNVKRWHIIDDFTDPEFFPDKLRMMEKKRPQNFLLTGMSDLSGWKQEWRDEVFAKIRENPQ
;
A
#
# COMPACT_ATOMS: atom_id res chain seq x y z
N MET A 1 -26.75 -14.23 3.17
CA MET A 1 -26.41 -12.80 3.10
C MET A 1 -25.18 -12.66 2.21
N SER A 2 -25.25 -11.87 1.15
CA SER A 2 -24.05 -11.50 0.39
C SER A 2 -23.22 -10.52 1.23
N ILE A 3 -21.92 -10.77 1.35
CA ILE A 3 -20.99 -9.84 1.99
C ILE A 3 -20.48 -8.89 0.90
N CYS A 4 -20.51 -7.59 1.15
CA CYS A 4 -19.93 -6.62 0.22
C CYS A 4 -18.40 -6.74 0.25
N ILE A 5 -17.76 -6.85 -0.91
CA ILE A 5 -16.29 -6.98 -1.00
C ILE A 5 -15.56 -5.82 -0.32
N LYS A 6 -16.15 -4.62 -0.30
CA LYS A 6 -15.58 -3.43 0.33
C LYS A 6 -15.39 -3.63 1.84
N ASP A 7 -16.25 -4.41 2.48
CA ASP A 7 -16.18 -4.70 3.92
C ASP A 7 -15.07 -5.72 4.24
N GLN A 8 -14.52 -6.39 3.22
CA GLN A 8 -13.42 -7.35 3.36
C GLN A 8 -12.06 -6.76 3.00
N ILE A 9 -12.01 -5.61 2.31
CA ILE A 9 -10.76 -4.98 1.89
C ILE A 9 -10.19 -4.13 3.02
N GLN A 10 -8.94 -4.41 3.38
CA GLN A 10 -8.15 -3.60 4.29
C GLN A 10 -7.17 -2.76 3.49
N ASN A 11 -7.25 -1.43 3.61
CA ASN A 11 -6.29 -0.53 2.98
C ASN A 11 -4.98 -0.54 3.77
N MET A 12 -3.88 -0.94 3.12
CA MET A 12 -2.57 -1.07 3.71
C MET A 12 -1.52 -0.44 2.79
N ASN A 13 -1.36 0.89 2.90
CA ASN A 13 -0.41 1.64 2.09
C ASN A 13 1.04 1.35 2.54
N ILE A 14 1.67 0.36 1.93
CA ILE A 14 3.06 -0.05 2.23
C ILE A 14 4.09 0.84 1.55
N VAL A 15 3.74 1.46 0.44
CA VAL A 15 4.48 2.57 -0.16
C VAL A 15 3.54 3.77 -0.19
N ILE A 16 4.05 4.94 0.14
CA ILE A 16 3.32 6.21 0.08
C ILE A 16 4.12 7.16 -0.78
N GLY A 17 3.46 7.83 -1.72
CA GLY A 17 4.10 8.72 -2.68
C GLY A 17 4.00 8.19 -4.11
N CYS A 18 4.08 9.10 -5.07
CA CYS A 18 3.97 8.79 -6.49
C CYS A 18 4.58 9.89 -7.35
N THR A 19 5.36 9.49 -8.36
CA THR A 19 6.08 10.39 -9.28
C THR A 19 5.23 10.86 -10.47
N VAL A 20 4.05 10.27 -10.69
CA VAL A 20 3.24 10.47 -11.92
C VAL A 20 2.72 11.90 -12.08
N GLY A 21 2.48 12.63 -10.99
CA GLY A 21 2.10 14.05 -11.12
C GLY A 21 0.61 14.36 -11.30
N CYS A 22 -0.32 13.40 -11.12
CA CYS A 22 -1.75 13.63 -11.41
C CYS A 22 -2.35 14.82 -10.65
N ALA A 23 -2.96 15.76 -11.38
CA ALA A 23 -3.60 16.95 -10.80
C ALA A 23 -4.74 16.62 -9.82
N TYR A 24 -5.41 15.48 -10.00
CA TYR A 24 -6.53 15.02 -9.19
C TYR A 24 -6.14 14.00 -8.10
N CYS A 25 -4.84 13.81 -7.83
CA CYS A 25 -4.38 12.77 -6.91
C CYS A 25 -4.86 12.99 -5.47
N TYR A 26 -5.81 12.18 -5.01
CA TYR A 26 -6.32 12.24 -3.65
C TYR A 26 -5.24 11.88 -2.61
N ALA A 27 -4.31 10.98 -2.95
CA ALA A 27 -3.23 10.56 -2.06
C ALA A 27 -2.29 11.72 -1.74
N ARG A 28 -1.98 12.57 -2.74
CA ARG A 28 -1.19 13.80 -2.56
C ARG A 28 -1.84 14.74 -1.55
N ASN A 29 -3.16 14.95 -1.68
CA ASN A 29 -3.90 15.81 -0.75
C ASN A 29 -3.93 15.23 0.67
N ASN A 30 -4.01 13.89 0.81
CA ASN A 30 -3.95 13.24 2.11
C ASN A 30 -2.57 13.37 2.77
N VAL A 31 -1.49 13.13 2.02
CA VAL A 31 -0.13 13.30 2.54
C VAL A 31 0.10 14.75 2.96
N LYS A 32 -0.30 15.73 2.13
CA LYS A 32 -0.19 17.16 2.46
C LYS A 32 -0.97 17.54 3.72
N ARG A 33 -2.14 16.94 3.94
CA ARG A 33 -3.00 17.23 5.10
C ARG A 33 -2.47 16.63 6.39
N TRP A 34 -1.95 15.41 6.32
CA TRP A 34 -1.58 14.62 7.50
C TRP A 34 -0.08 14.56 7.74
N HIS A 35 0.73 15.16 6.87
CA HIS A 35 2.19 15.19 6.95
C HIS A 35 2.80 13.80 7.14
N ILE A 36 2.33 12.85 6.32
CA ILE A 36 2.72 11.43 6.45
C ILE A 36 4.16 11.21 6.00
N ILE A 37 4.56 11.88 4.91
CA ILE A 37 5.91 11.91 4.35
C ILE A 37 6.23 13.35 3.92
N ASP A 38 7.51 13.68 3.80
CA ASP A 38 7.96 15.04 3.51
C ASP A 38 7.70 15.45 2.06
N ASP A 39 8.05 14.57 1.10
CA ASP A 39 7.84 14.81 -0.33
C ASP A 39 7.01 13.69 -0.96
N PHE A 40 5.81 14.03 -1.43
CA PHE A 40 4.95 13.06 -2.12
C PHE A 40 5.55 12.55 -3.44
N THR A 41 6.45 13.31 -4.06
CA THR A 41 7.08 12.95 -5.33
C THR A 41 8.27 12.02 -5.17
N ASP A 42 8.74 11.80 -3.93
CA ASP A 42 9.74 10.79 -3.58
C ASP A 42 9.08 9.68 -2.75
N PRO A 43 8.68 8.54 -3.37
CA PRO A 43 7.94 7.50 -2.65
C PRO A 43 8.76 6.86 -1.52
N GLU A 44 8.13 6.70 -0.35
CA GLU A 44 8.74 6.05 0.81
C GLU A 44 8.11 4.67 1.09
N PHE A 45 8.95 3.71 1.48
CA PHE A 45 8.55 2.33 1.81
C PHE A 45 8.45 2.11 3.31
N PHE A 46 7.37 1.47 3.75
CA PHE A 46 7.04 1.21 5.16
C PHE A 46 6.99 -0.30 5.44
N PRO A 47 8.14 -0.98 5.62
CA PRO A 47 8.21 -2.43 5.80
C PRO A 47 7.52 -2.91 7.07
N ASP A 48 7.47 -2.09 8.13
CA ASP A 48 6.80 -2.42 9.39
C ASP A 48 5.32 -2.80 9.23
N LYS A 49 4.66 -2.34 8.14
CA LYS A 49 3.27 -2.69 7.85
C LYS A 49 3.11 -4.14 7.37
N LEU A 50 4.17 -4.78 6.88
CA LEU A 50 4.17 -6.18 6.45
C LEU A 50 3.83 -7.16 7.57
N ARG A 51 4.02 -6.77 8.84
CA ARG A 51 3.57 -7.56 10.01
C ARG A 51 2.08 -7.89 9.99
N MET A 52 1.25 -7.09 9.31
CA MET A 52 -0.18 -7.35 9.18
C MET A 52 -0.47 -8.60 8.31
N MET A 53 0.45 -8.95 7.41
CA MET A 53 0.37 -10.15 6.57
C MET A 53 0.73 -11.44 7.32
N GLU A 54 1.28 -11.37 8.54
CA GLU A 54 1.69 -12.57 9.31
C GLU A 54 0.51 -13.34 9.92
N LYS A 55 -0.67 -12.72 9.97
CA LYS A 55 -1.89 -13.37 10.44
C LYS A 55 -2.30 -14.44 9.44
N LYS A 56 -2.19 -15.72 9.81
CA LYS A 56 -2.58 -16.89 9.02
C LYS A 56 -4.11 -17.03 8.89
N ARG A 57 -4.73 -16.12 8.12
CA ARG A 57 -6.15 -16.12 7.79
C ARG A 57 -6.36 -15.44 6.43
N PRO A 58 -7.47 -15.75 5.73
CA PRO A 58 -7.98 -14.99 4.59
C PRO A 58 -8.03 -13.48 4.83
N GLN A 59 -7.29 -12.70 4.06
CA GLN A 59 -7.24 -11.22 4.11
C GLN A 59 -7.13 -10.63 2.70
N ASN A 60 -7.98 -9.63 2.40
CA ASN A 60 -7.88 -8.86 1.16
C ASN A 60 -7.22 -7.53 1.48
N PHE A 61 -6.01 -7.30 0.95
CA PHE A 61 -5.29 -6.04 1.14
C PHE A 61 -5.27 -5.19 -0.13
N LEU A 62 -5.56 -3.90 0.01
CA LEU A 62 -5.27 -2.89 -1.01
C LEU A 62 -3.93 -2.23 -0.67
N LEU A 63 -2.89 -2.50 -1.46
CA LEU A 63 -1.52 -2.07 -1.16
C LEU A 63 -1.14 -0.72 -1.78
N THR A 64 -1.80 -0.37 -2.88
CA THR A 64 -1.47 0.77 -3.75
C THR A 64 -2.48 1.90 -3.61
N GLY A 65 -3.08 2.07 -2.42
CA GLY A 65 -4.04 3.16 -2.19
C GLY A 65 -3.37 4.52 -2.35
N MET A 66 -2.16 4.68 -1.81
CA MET A 66 -1.43 5.95 -1.77
C MET A 66 -0.10 5.95 -2.56
N SER A 67 0.07 4.97 -3.45
CA SER A 67 1.23 4.84 -4.34
C SER A 67 0.85 4.13 -5.62
N ASP A 68 1.73 4.16 -6.61
CA ASP A 68 1.57 3.43 -7.86
C ASP A 68 2.58 2.27 -7.92
N LEU A 69 2.11 1.05 -8.23
CA LEU A 69 2.96 -0.14 -8.27
C LEU A 69 4.10 -0.02 -9.30
N SER A 70 3.88 0.71 -10.40
CA SER A 70 4.91 0.90 -11.43
C SER A 70 6.13 1.67 -10.90
N GLY A 71 5.92 2.55 -9.91
CA GLY A 71 6.95 3.36 -9.28
C GLY A 71 7.68 2.68 -8.14
N TRP A 72 7.28 1.48 -7.71
CA TRP A 72 7.95 0.78 -6.61
C TRP A 72 9.33 0.31 -7.04
N LYS A 73 10.34 0.44 -6.18
CA LYS A 73 11.65 -0.16 -6.43
C LYS A 73 11.54 -1.69 -6.43
N GLN A 74 12.46 -2.35 -7.14
CA GLN A 74 12.42 -3.79 -7.31
C GLN A 74 12.54 -4.50 -5.95
N GLU A 75 13.43 -4.01 -5.09
CA GLU A 75 13.64 -4.56 -3.74
C GLU A 75 12.35 -4.57 -2.89
N TRP A 76 11.53 -3.51 -2.97
CA TRP A 76 10.28 -3.41 -2.23
C TRP A 76 9.26 -4.42 -2.74
N ARG A 77 9.14 -4.56 -4.07
CA ARG A 77 8.23 -5.54 -4.68
C ARG A 77 8.61 -6.95 -4.28
N ASP A 78 9.90 -7.27 -4.31
CA ASP A 78 10.41 -8.60 -3.98
C ASP A 78 10.14 -8.95 -2.52
N GLU A 79 10.37 -8.02 -1.60
CA GLU A 79 10.07 -8.20 -0.17
C GLU A 79 8.57 -8.43 0.08
N VAL A 80 7.71 -7.61 -0.54
CA VAL A 80 6.26 -7.71 -0.40
C VAL A 80 5.74 -9.03 -0.97
N PHE A 81 6.19 -9.41 -2.17
CA PHE A 81 5.77 -10.67 -2.79
C PHE A 81 6.33 -11.90 -2.07
N ALA A 82 7.53 -11.81 -1.48
CA ALA A 82 8.04 -12.86 -0.59
C ALA A 82 7.12 -13.03 0.62
N LYS A 83 6.73 -11.93 1.28
CA LYS A 83 5.82 -11.99 2.43
C LYS A 83 4.44 -12.54 2.08
N ILE A 84 3.90 -12.20 0.91
CA ILE A 84 2.63 -12.77 0.42
C ILE A 84 2.75 -14.29 0.22
N ARG A 85 3.88 -14.78 -0.31
CA ARG A 85 4.11 -16.22 -0.52
C ARG A 85 4.22 -17.01 0.79
N GLU A 86 4.63 -16.39 1.89
CA GLU A 86 4.69 -17.03 3.21
C GLU A 86 3.30 -17.36 3.78
N ASN A 87 2.24 -16.69 3.31
CA ASN A 87 0.88 -16.83 3.82
C ASN A 87 -0.12 -17.19 2.70
N PRO A 88 -0.08 -18.42 2.17
CA PRO A 88 -1.05 -18.88 1.17
C PRO A 88 -2.47 -18.82 1.74
N GLN A 89 -3.40 -18.26 0.95
CA GLN A 89 -4.80 -18.02 1.33
C GLN A 89 -5.71 -19.16 0.89
#